data_AF-K0PP61-F1
#
_entry.id   AF-K0PP61-F1
#
_cell.length_a   1.000
_cell.length_b   1.000
_cell.length_c   1.000
_cell.angle_alpha   90.00
_cell.angle_beta   90.00
_cell.angle_gamma   90.00
#
_symmetry.space_group_name_H-M   'P 1'
#
loop_
_entity.id
_entity.type
_entity.pdbx_description
1 polymer ?
#
loop_
_entity_poly.entity_id
_entity_poly.type
_entity_poly.pdbx_seq_one_letter_code
_entity_poly.pdbx_strand_id
1 'polypeptide(L)' 'MEFLNTATVRITPEILSLIAEIDEFKGAWRAIDRIAPERLSSLRRFATIESVGSSTRIEGARRKAEHAW' A
#
# COMPACT_ATOMS: atom_id res chain seq x y z
N MET A 1 -20.56 -12.58 6.57
CA MET A 1 -19.66 -11.57 5.96
C MET A 1 -20.03 -10.24 6.59
N GLU A 2 -19.16 -9.70 7.43
CA GLU A 2 -19.42 -8.44 8.14
C GLU A 2 -19.35 -7.29 7.13
N PHE A 3 -20.41 -6.49 7.05
CA PHE A 3 -20.41 -5.29 6.22
C PHE A 3 -19.85 -4.14 7.03
N LEU A 4 -18.89 -3.41 6.44
CA LEU A 4 -18.39 -2.17 7.02
C LEU A 4 -19.55 -1.18 7.14
N ASN A 5 -19.83 -0.72 8.37
CA ASN A 5 -20.81 0.33 8.60
C ASN A 5 -20.24 1.67 8.15
N THR A 6 -20.58 2.11 6.95
CA THR A 6 -20.06 3.36 6.37
C THR A 6 -20.57 4.61 7.09
N ALA A 7 -21.64 4.53 7.88
CA ALA A 7 -22.16 5.66 8.63
C ALA A 7 -21.24 6.12 9.78
N THR A 8 -20.27 5.28 10.18
CA THR A 8 -19.28 5.64 11.21
C THR A 8 -18.01 6.25 10.64
N VAL A 9 -17.84 6.25 9.31
CA VAL A 9 -16.65 6.78 8.65
C VAL A 9 -16.71 8.30 8.65
N ARG A 10 -15.81 8.93 9.40
CA ARG A 10 -15.64 10.39 9.39
C ARG A 10 -14.79 10.78 8.19
N ILE A 11 -15.37 11.55 7.27
CA ILE A 11 -14.63 12.17 6.16
C ILE A 11 -14.06 13.48 6.65
N THR A 12 -12.74 13.63 6.60
CA THR A 12 -12.03 14.86 6.95
C THR A 12 -11.26 15.40 5.75
N PRO A 13 -10.89 16.68 5.73
CA PRO A 13 -10.06 17.25 4.67
C PRO A 13 -8.74 16.51 4.46
N GLU A 14 -8.13 16.01 5.53
CA GLU A 14 -6.88 15.24 5.46
C GLU A 14 -7.10 13.91 4.74
N ILE A 15 -8.19 13.20 5.07
CA ILE A 15 -8.56 11.96 4.38
C ILE A 15 -8.83 12.22 2.90
N LEU A 16 -9.53 13.31 2.57
CA LEU A 16 -9.78 13.68 1.18
C LEU A 16 -8.50 14.02 0.42
N SER A 17 -7.56 14.72 1.06
CA SER A 17 -6.26 15.04 0.47
C SER A 17 -5.45 13.78 0.18
N LEU A 18 -5.42 12.83 1.11
CA LEU A 18 -4.74 11.54 0.92
C LEU A 18 -5.38 10.72 -0.21
N ILE A 19 -6.72 10.72 -0.29
CA ILE A 19 -7.44 10.05 -1.39
C ILE A 19 -7.10 10.69 -2.73
N ALA A 20 -7.05 12.02 -2.80
CA ALA A 20 -6.71 12.75 -4.02
C ALA A 20 -5.28 12.43 -4.49
N GLU A 21 -4.31 12.40 -3.57
CA GLU A 21 -2.92 12.04 -3.87
C GLU A 21 -2.82 10.59 -4.41
N ILE A 22 -3.55 9.66 -3.79
CA ILE A 22 -3.62 8.27 -4.26
C ILE A 22 -4.25 8.19 -5.67
N ASP A 23 -5.26 8.99 -5.96
CA ASP A 23 -5.93 8.99 -7.25
C ASP A 23 -5.07 9.60 -8.37
N GLU A 24 -4.36 10.70 -8.08
CA GLU A 24 -3.37 11.28 -8.98
C GLU A 24 -2.26 10.27 -9.32
N PHE A 25 -1.75 9.57 -8.31
CA PHE A 25 -0.78 8.50 -8.51
C PHE A 25 -1.34 7.38 -9.40
N LYS A 26 -2.59 6.94 -9.18
CA LYS A 26 -3.25 5.93 -10.05
C LYS A 26 -3.38 6.42 -11.48
N GLY A 27 -3.70 7.70 -11.69
CA GLY A 27 -3.77 8.32 -13.01
C GLY A 27 -2.41 8.29 -13.73
N ALA A 28 -1.36 8.74 -13.04
CA ALA A 28 0.01 8.70 -13.56
C ALA A 28 0.49 7.27 -13.84
N TRP A 29 0.20 6.33 -12.94
CA TRP A 29 0.56 4.92 -13.10
C TRP A 29 -0.10 4.27 -14.31
N ARG A 30 -1.40 4.54 -14.54
CA ARG A 30 -2.11 4.06 -15.75
C ARG A 30 -1.51 4.65 -17.03
N ALA A 31 -1.04 5.90 -16.99
CA ALA A 31 -0.35 6.49 -18.13
C ALA A 31 0.99 5.80 -18.41
N ILE A 32 1.75 5.45 -17.36
CA ILE A 32 3.01 4.69 -17.47
C ILE A 32 2.76 3.28 -18.04
N ASP A 33 1.70 2.59 -17.61
CA ASP A 33 1.31 1.27 -18.13
C ASP A 33 1.05 1.26 -19.62
N ARG A 34 0.53 2.38 -20.15
CA ARG A 34 0.29 2.52 -21.59
C ARG A 34 1.55 2.85 -22.40
N ILE A 35 2.55 3.50 -21.80
CA ILE A 35 3.70 4.09 -22.51
C ILE A 35 4.99 3.27 -22.33
N ALA A 36 5.15 2.50 -21.25
CA ALA A 36 6.39 1.79 -20.95
C ALA A 36 6.16 0.47 -20.14
N PRO A 37 5.60 -0.58 -20.77
CA PRO A 37 5.25 -1.84 -20.09
C PRO A 37 6.45 -2.57 -19.47
N GLU A 38 7.64 -2.54 -20.09
CA GLU A 38 8.87 -3.10 -19.52
C GLU A 38 9.28 -2.47 -18.18
N ARG A 39 9.06 -1.17 -17.97
CA ARG A 39 9.41 -0.49 -16.70
C ARG A 39 8.51 -0.94 -15.55
N LEU A 40 7.25 -1.27 -15.84
CA LEU A 40 6.30 -1.80 -14.87
C LEU A 40 6.67 -3.20 -14.38
N SER A 41 7.22 -4.04 -15.27
CA SER A 41 7.68 -5.38 -14.90
C SER A 41 8.78 -5.33 -13.84
N SER A 42 9.68 -4.35 -13.93
CA SER A 42 10.74 -4.11 -12.96
C SER A 42 10.17 -3.63 -11.62
N LEU A 43 9.25 -2.66 -11.63
CA LEU A 43 8.58 -2.17 -10.44
C LEU A 43 7.77 -3.25 -9.70
N ARG A 44 7.06 -4.14 -10.41
CA ARG A 44 6.36 -5.29 -9.79
C ARG A 44 7.31 -6.20 -9.02
N ARG A 45 8.50 -6.45 -9.58
CA ARG A 45 9.53 -7.26 -8.93
C ARG A 45 10.06 -6.58 -7.67
N PHE A 46 10.31 -5.27 -7.72
CA PHE A 46 10.70 -4.48 -6.55
C PHE A 46 9.60 -4.43 -5.48
N ALA A 47 8.34 -4.17 -5.85
CA ALA A 47 7.22 -4.15 -4.93
C ALA A 47 7.01 -5.50 -4.23
N THR A 48 7.23 -6.61 -4.94
CA THR A 48 7.17 -7.95 -4.34
C THR A 48 8.30 -8.15 -3.33
N ILE A 49 9.53 -7.73 -3.66
CA ILE A 49 10.69 -7.83 -2.77
C ILE A 49 10.50 -6.95 -1.52
N GLU A 50 10.12 -5.69 -1.69
CA GLU A 50 9.81 -4.75 -0.60
C GLU A 50 8.66 -5.24 0.27
N SER A 51 7.58 -5.77 -0.34
CA SER A 51 6.44 -6.32 0.40
C SER A 51 6.86 -7.52 1.26
N VAL A 52 7.61 -8.48 0.69
CA VAL A 52 8.11 -9.65 1.44
C VAL A 52 9.09 -9.21 2.53
N GLY A 53 10.03 -8.32 2.22
CA GLY A 53 11.01 -7.80 3.17
C GLY A 53 10.40 -7.02 4.34
N SER A 54 9.33 -6.26 4.08
CA SER A 54 8.58 -5.55 5.13
C SER A 54 7.85 -6.51 6.05
N SER A 55 7.17 -7.53 5.49
CA SER A 55 6.49 -8.56 6.28
C SER A 55 7.44 -9.36 7.16
N THR A 56 8.60 -9.78 6.62
CA THR A 56 9.61 -10.50 7.42
C THR A 56 10.20 -9.63 8.53
N ARG A 57 10.38 -8.32 8.30
CA ARG A 57 10.88 -7.37 9.30
C ARG A 57 9.87 -7.13 10.42
N ILE A 58 8.58 -7.01 10.11
CA ILE A 58 7.51 -6.87 11.12
C ILE A 58 7.40 -8.14 11.95
N GLU A 59 7.40 -9.31 11.29
CA GLU A 59 7.29 -10.59 11.97
C GLU A 59 8.52 -10.88 12.86
N GLY A 60 9.72 -10.55 12.39
CA GLY A 60 10.94 -10.66 13.18
C GLY A 60 10.94 -9.72 14.39
N ALA A 61 10.40 -8.50 14.25
CA ALA A 61 10.23 -7.57 15.38
C ALA A 61 9.21 -8.09 16.39
N ARG A 62 8.07 -8.64 15.92
CA ARG A 62 7.06 -9.28 16.77
C ARG A 62 7.62 -10.48 17.52
N ARG A 63 8.31 -11.40 16.84
CA ARG A 63 8.95 -12.57 17.46
C ARG A 63 9.99 -12.19 18.52
N LYS A 64 10.79 -11.14 18.28
CA LYS A 64 11.71 -10.62 19.30
C LYS A 64 10.98 -10.07 20.51
N ALA A 65 9.86 -9.39 20.31
CA ALA A 65 9.04 -8.90 21.41
C ALA A 65 8.40 -10.06 22.20
N GLU A 66 7.95 -11.14 21.54
CA GLU A 66 7.33 -12.31 22.20
C GLU A 66 8.30 -13.11 23.08
N HIS A 67 9.60 -13.08 22.80
CA HIS A 67 10.65 -13.72 23.62
C HIS A 67 11.29 -12.79 24.67
N ALA A 68 10.90 -11.51 24.71
CA ALA A 68 11.47 -10.50 25.60
C ALA A 68 10.66 -10.27 26.90
N TRP A 69 9.65 -11.13 27.16
CA TRP A 69 8.82 -11.12 28.36
C TRP A 69 8.79 -12.50 29.01
#